data_AF-A0A9P4Q8P1-F1
#
_entry.id   AF-A0A9P4Q8P1-F1
#
_cell.length_a   1.000
_cell.length_b   1.000
_cell.length_c   1.000
_cell.angle_alpha   90.00
_cell.angle_beta   90.00
_cell.angle_gamma   90.00
#
_symmetry.space_group_name_H-M   'P 1'
#
loop_
_entity.id
_entity.type
_entity.pdbx_description
1 polymer ?
#
loop_
_entity_poly.entity_id
_entity_poly.type
_entity_poly.pdbx_seq_one_letter_code
_entity_poly.pdbx_strand_id
1 'polypeptide(L)'
;MTNNTFSPPSIRSGANYLFHRDHTELHIFTKAAEIWSEKYQGQQLEYKEFKVATNFTVKNVIERIVARDADKAEWAASEVIEMGGGEWRQGTTFEYSSDKAKGQLADVGWDSKRGRCLPPVWLCIHKINKAYH
;
A
#
# COMPACT_ATOMS: atom_id res chain seq x y z
N MET A 1 -17.08 -0.99 -16.34
CA MET A 1 -16.69 -1.92 -15.25
C MET A 1 -15.19 -2.16 -15.39
N THR A 2 -14.37 -1.61 -14.50
CA THR A 2 -12.92 -1.84 -14.52
C THR A 2 -12.66 -3.28 -14.10
N ASN A 3 -12.16 -4.10 -15.02
CA ASN A 3 -11.79 -5.48 -14.75
C ASN A 3 -10.66 -5.49 -13.70
N ASN A 4 -11.00 -5.69 -12.43
CA ASN A 4 -10.00 -5.81 -11.37
C ASN A 4 -9.36 -7.19 -11.50
N THR A 5 -8.19 -7.24 -12.13
CA THR A 5 -7.37 -8.45 -12.33
C THR A 5 -7.07 -9.21 -11.04
N PHE A 6 -7.17 -8.54 -9.87
CA PHE A 6 -6.94 -9.13 -8.55
C PHE A 6 -8.22 -9.36 -7.76
N SER A 7 -9.37 -9.44 -8.44
CA SER A 7 -10.62 -9.85 -7.80
C SER A 7 -10.46 -11.25 -7.17
N PRO A 8 -11.14 -11.53 -6.04
CA PRO A 8 -11.14 -12.86 -5.47
C PRO A 8 -11.52 -13.90 -6.54
N PRO A 9 -10.82 -15.05 -6.60
CA PRO A 9 -11.14 -16.08 -7.57
C PRO A 9 -12.54 -16.64 -7.30
N SER A 10 -13.25 -17.02 -8.36
CA SER A 10 -14.46 -17.82 -8.21
C SER A 10 -14.08 -19.23 -7.73
N ILE A 11 -14.81 -19.74 -6.74
CA ILE A 11 -14.55 -21.05 -6.14
C ILE A 11 -15.63 -22.01 -6.66
N ARG A 12 -15.21 -23.17 -7.19
CA ARG A 12 -16.15 -24.20 -7.64
C ARG A 12 -16.98 -24.74 -6.47
N SER A 13 -18.21 -25.15 -6.73
CA SER A 13 -19.04 -25.82 -5.72
C SER A 13 -18.30 -27.03 -5.12
N GLY A 14 -18.31 -27.14 -3.80
CA GLY A 14 -17.62 -28.20 -3.04
C GLY A 14 -16.12 -27.98 -2.79
N ALA A 15 -15.51 -26.90 -3.32
CA ALA A 15 -14.14 -26.52 -2.97
C ALA A 15 -14.11 -25.46 -1.87
N ASN A 16 -13.02 -25.44 -1.10
CA ASN A 16 -12.73 -24.40 -0.11
C ASN A 16 -11.49 -23.61 -0.54
N TYR A 17 -11.42 -22.33 -0.15
CA TYR A 17 -10.23 -21.50 -0.32
C TYR A 17 -9.54 -21.33 1.04
N LEU A 18 -8.24 -21.61 1.09
CA LEU A 18 -7.44 -21.47 2.30
C LEU A 18 -6.77 -20.11 2.32
N PHE A 19 -7.25 -19.23 3.20
CA PHE A 19 -6.63 -17.93 3.43
C PHE A 19 -5.39 -18.07 4.30
N HIS A 20 -4.47 -17.12 4.17
CA HIS A 20 -3.37 -16.99 5.13
C HIS A 20 -3.94 -16.76 6.54
N ARG A 21 -3.26 -17.24 7.58
CA ARG A 21 -3.76 -17.09 8.95
C ARG A 21 -3.72 -15.63 9.41
N ASP A 22 -2.62 -14.95 9.11
CA ASP A 22 -2.32 -13.61 9.60
C ASP A 22 -2.50 -12.56 8.50
N HIS A 23 -3.19 -11.47 8.84
CA HIS A 23 -3.47 -10.36 7.94
C HIS A 23 -3.20 -9.02 8.63
N THR A 24 -2.82 -8.04 7.83
CA THR A 24 -2.67 -6.62 8.20
C THR A 24 -3.72 -5.77 7.47
N GLU A 25 -3.96 -4.56 7.96
CA GLU A 25 -4.82 -3.58 7.29
C GLU A 25 -4.00 -2.41 6.73
N LEU A 26 -4.19 -2.14 5.44
CA LEU A 26 -3.54 -1.06 4.71
C LEU A 26 -4.59 -0.07 4.23
N HIS A 27 -4.38 1.21 4.51
CA HIS A 27 -5.17 2.31 3.96
C HIS A 27 -4.33 3.00 2.90
N ILE A 28 -4.72 2.87 1.64
CA ILE A 28 -3.91 3.34 0.50
C ILE A 28 -4.64 4.49 -0.18
N PHE A 29 -4.01 5.67 -0.19
CA PHE A 29 -4.55 6.82 -0.91
C PHE A 29 -4.67 6.54 -2.40
N THR A 30 -5.81 6.90 -3.00
CA THR A 30 -6.05 6.70 -4.44
C THR A 30 -5.17 7.62 -5.28
N LYS A 31 -4.76 8.75 -4.68
CA LYS A 31 -3.91 9.75 -5.31
C LYS A 31 -2.45 9.30 -5.28
N ALA A 32 -1.88 9.09 -6.46
CA ALA A 32 -0.47 8.75 -6.62
C ALA A 32 0.44 9.99 -6.54
N ALA A 33 0.44 10.69 -5.40
CA ALA A 33 1.21 11.91 -5.21
C ALA A 33 1.75 12.02 -3.78
N GLU A 34 2.78 12.84 -3.58
CA GLU A 34 3.37 13.13 -2.28
C GLU A 34 2.37 13.87 -1.37
N ILE A 35 1.49 13.12 -0.69
CA ILE A 35 0.38 13.70 0.09
C ILE A 35 0.85 14.53 1.30
N TRP A 36 2.11 14.35 1.70
CA TRP A 36 2.77 15.14 2.74
C TRP A 36 3.23 16.52 2.27
N SER A 37 3.02 16.86 0.99
CA SER A 37 3.27 18.20 0.47
C SER A 37 2.21 19.19 0.97
N GLU A 38 2.63 20.43 1.27
CA GLU A 38 1.77 21.52 1.76
C GLU A 38 0.50 21.73 0.92
N LYS A 39 0.58 21.49 -0.39
CA LYS A 39 -0.56 21.64 -1.30
C LYS A 39 -1.74 20.72 -1.01
N TYR A 40 -1.58 19.71 -0.16
CA TYR A 40 -2.63 18.76 0.23
C TYR A 40 -3.10 18.92 1.68
N GLN A 41 -2.48 19.81 2.45
CA GLN A 41 -2.87 20.05 3.83
C GLN A 41 -4.33 20.53 3.91
N GLY A 42 -5.07 19.97 4.86
CA GLY A 42 -6.48 20.29 5.08
C GLY A 42 -7.44 19.74 4.02
N GLN A 43 -6.94 19.00 3.01
CA GLN A 43 -7.81 18.38 2.01
C GLN A 43 -8.31 17.01 2.48
N GLN A 44 -9.57 16.72 2.15
CA GLN A 44 -10.11 15.38 2.26
C GLN A 44 -9.63 14.54 1.07
N LEU A 45 -8.68 13.63 1.32
CA LEU A 45 -8.12 12.74 0.31
C LEU A 45 -8.84 11.39 0.32
N GLU A 46 -9.17 10.88 -0.87
CA GLU A 46 -9.75 9.55 -1.02
C GLU A 46 -8.70 8.46 -0.81
N TYR A 47 -9.11 7.38 -0.14
CA TYR A 47 -8.30 6.18 0.05
C TYR A 47 -9.17 4.93 -0.09
N LYS A 48 -8.51 3.78 -0.20
CA LYS A 48 -9.13 2.46 -0.18
C LYS A 48 -8.51 1.63 0.94
N GLU A 49 -9.34 0.83 1.57
CA GLU A 49 -8.96 -0.09 2.63
C GLU A 49 -8.67 -1.47 2.06
N PHE A 50 -7.61 -2.11 2.54
CA PHE A 50 -7.19 -3.43 2.11
C PHE A 50 -6.85 -4.30 3.31
N LYS A 51 -7.41 -5.51 3.32
CA LYS A 51 -6.97 -6.58 4.20
C LYS A 51 -6.00 -7.47 3.43
N VAL A 52 -4.75 -7.54 3.90
CA VAL A 52 -3.65 -8.17 3.15
C VAL A 52 -2.96 -9.21 4.01
N ALA A 53 -2.65 -10.37 3.43
CA ALA A 53 -1.88 -11.39 4.13
C ALA A 53 -0.48 -10.86 4.48
N THR A 54 -0.01 -11.10 5.70
CA THR A 54 1.27 -10.53 6.18
C THR A 54 2.50 -11.07 5.45
N ASN A 55 2.38 -12.19 4.75
CA ASN A 55 3.43 -12.78 3.91
C ASN A 55 3.56 -12.13 2.52
N PHE A 56 2.68 -11.19 2.16
CA PHE A 56 2.89 -10.38 0.97
C PHE A 56 4.18 -9.57 1.11
N THR A 57 4.84 -9.28 0.00
CA THR A 57 5.95 -8.32 -0.01
C THR A 57 5.45 -6.91 -0.29
N VAL A 58 6.24 -5.89 0.06
CA VAL A 58 5.92 -4.51 -0.32
C VAL A 58 5.83 -4.37 -1.85
N LYS A 59 6.70 -5.08 -2.59
CA LYS A 59 6.60 -5.19 -4.06
C LYS A 59 5.23 -5.68 -4.52
N ASN A 60 4.69 -6.71 -3.88
CA ASN A 60 3.37 -7.25 -4.25
C ASN A 60 2.23 -6.25 -4.06
N VAL A 61 2.34 -5.35 -3.08
CA VAL A 61 1.39 -4.26 -2.87
C VAL A 61 1.51 -3.25 -4.01
N ILE A 62 2.72 -2.78 -4.33
CA ILE A 62 2.96 -1.84 -5.43
C ILE A 62 2.43 -2.40 -6.75
N GLU A 63 2.74 -3.66 -7.08
CA GLU A 63 2.29 -4.34 -8.31
C GLU A 63 0.77 -4.42 -8.46
N ARG A 64 0.05 -4.51 -7.34
CA ARG A 64 -1.42 -4.67 -7.32
C ARG A 64 -2.16 -3.34 -7.40
N ILE A 65 -1.52 -2.26 -6.97
CA ILE A 65 -2.10 -0.92 -6.99
C ILE A 65 -1.73 -0.17 -8.27
N VAL A 66 -0.48 -0.29 -8.73
CA VAL A 66 0.00 0.36 -9.95
C VAL A 66 -0.62 -0.28 -11.18
N ALA A 67 -1.00 0.53 -12.17
CA ALA A 67 -1.54 0.06 -13.43
C ALA A 67 -0.62 -0.97 -14.10
N ARG A 68 -1.20 -2.00 -14.73
CA ARG A 68 -0.48 -3.15 -15.29
C ARG A 68 0.68 -2.74 -16.20
N ASP A 69 0.46 -1.76 -17.07
CA ASP A 69 1.39 -1.34 -18.13
C ASP A 69 2.38 -0.26 -17.70
N ALA A 70 2.35 0.18 -16.45
CA ALA A 70 3.33 1.14 -15.95
C ALA A 70 4.68 0.47 -15.65
N ASP A 71 5.78 1.18 -15.92
CA ASP A 71 7.11 0.82 -15.43
C ASP A 71 7.13 0.99 -13.91
N LYS A 72 7.19 -0.13 -13.19
CA LYS A 72 7.14 -0.20 -11.73
C LYS A 72 8.47 0.19 -11.10
N ALA A 73 9.57 0.20 -11.84
CA ALA A 73 10.89 0.58 -11.34
C ALA A 73 10.94 2.02 -10.81
N GLU A 74 10.01 2.87 -11.27
CA GLU A 74 9.91 4.27 -10.87
C GLU A 74 8.87 4.50 -9.75
N TRP A 75 8.37 3.45 -9.11
CA TRP A 75 7.35 3.55 -8.07
C TRP A 75 7.90 3.21 -6.69
N ALA A 76 7.28 3.82 -5.68
CA ALA A 76 7.56 3.55 -4.28
C ALA A 76 6.26 3.49 -3.47
N ALA A 77 6.33 2.79 -2.34
CA ALA A 77 5.34 2.87 -1.27
C ALA A 77 5.94 3.67 -0.12
N SER A 78 5.34 4.81 0.21
CA SER A 78 5.70 5.59 1.40
C SER A 78 4.65 5.38 2.48
N GLU A 79 5.10 5.05 3.69
CA GLU A 79 4.27 5.21 4.87
C GLU A 79 3.94 6.70 5.05
N VAL A 80 2.73 6.98 5.53
CA VAL A 80 2.29 8.33 5.85
C VAL A 80 1.63 8.33 7.22
N ILE A 81 1.88 9.37 8.00
CA ILE A 81 1.44 9.48 9.38
C ILE A 81 0.55 10.71 9.49
N GLU A 82 -0.68 10.53 9.97
CA GLU A 82 -1.58 11.65 10.21
C GLU A 82 -1.08 12.48 11.39
N MET A 83 -0.90 13.78 11.17
CA MET A 83 -0.45 14.74 12.18
C MET A 83 -1.61 15.56 12.78
N GLY A 84 -2.83 15.35 12.28
CA GLY A 84 -4.03 16.10 12.62
C GLY A 84 -4.32 17.23 11.62
N GLY A 85 -5.57 17.72 11.59
CA GLY A 85 -5.95 18.83 10.71
C GLY A 85 -5.82 18.57 9.20
N GLY A 86 -5.74 17.29 8.79
CA GLY A 86 -5.47 16.92 7.40
C GLY A 86 -4.01 17.10 6.97
N GLU A 87 -3.08 17.26 7.92
CA GLU A 87 -1.65 17.24 7.67
C GLU A 87 -1.09 15.81 7.77
N TRP A 88 -0.19 15.46 6.85
CA TRP A 88 0.44 14.15 6.77
C TRP A 88 1.96 14.29 6.72
N ARG A 89 2.67 13.43 7.45
CA ARG A 89 4.13 13.33 7.41
C ARG A 89 4.55 12.06 6.68
N GLN A 90 5.59 12.16 5.84
CA GLN A 90 6.21 10.99 5.22
C GLN A 90 6.98 10.17 6.27
N GLY A 91 6.70 8.87 6.31
CA GLY A 91 7.44 7.87 7.08
C GLY A 91 8.47 7.16 6.22
N THR A 92 8.59 5.84 6.41
CA THR A 92 9.55 5.02 5.65
C THR A 92 9.10 4.88 4.19
N THR A 93 10.05 4.99 3.27
CA THR A 93 9.83 4.79 1.83
C THR A 93 10.48 3.50 1.36
N PHE A 94 9.70 2.70 0.62
CA PHE A 94 10.11 1.46 -0.01
C PHE A 94 10.02 1.62 -1.52
N GLU A 95 11.16 1.91 -2.16
CA GLU A 95 11.26 1.93 -3.61
C GLU A 95 11.08 0.52 -4.17
N TYR A 96 10.32 0.38 -5.24
CA TYR A 96 10.06 -0.91 -5.87
C TYR A 96 11.35 -1.63 -6.28
N SER A 97 12.36 -0.92 -6.77
CA SER A 97 13.64 -1.49 -7.18
C SER A 97 14.50 -1.96 -5.99
N SER A 98 14.23 -1.49 -4.77
CA SER A 98 15.07 -1.77 -3.61
C SER A 98 14.94 -3.20 -3.08
N ASP A 99 15.99 -3.68 -2.42
CA ASP A 99 15.95 -4.97 -1.71
C ASP A 99 15.00 -4.94 -0.51
N LYS A 100 14.83 -3.78 0.12
CA LYS A 100 13.89 -3.61 1.24
C LYS A 100 12.45 -3.93 0.83
N ALA A 101 12.07 -3.60 -0.41
CA ALA A 101 10.73 -3.89 -0.91
C ALA A 101 10.46 -5.40 -1.15
N LYS A 102 11.49 -6.25 -1.10
CA LYS A 102 11.36 -7.71 -1.16
C LYS A 102 10.99 -8.33 0.20
N GLY A 103 11.10 -7.58 1.30
CA GLY A 103 10.70 -8.04 2.63
C GLY A 103 9.19 -8.27 2.72
N GLN A 104 8.77 -9.21 3.58
CA GLN A 104 7.35 -9.42 3.85
C GLN A 104 6.78 -8.24 4.64
N LEU A 105 5.46 -8.04 4.58
CA LEU A 105 4.79 -6.97 5.31
C LEU A 105 5.07 -7.10 6.82
N ALA A 106 5.07 -8.32 7.36
CA ALA A 106 5.45 -8.56 8.75
C ALA A 106 6.88 -8.09 9.09
N ASP A 107 7.84 -8.34 8.19
CA ASP A 107 9.27 -8.02 8.42
C ASP A 107 9.51 -6.51 8.46
N VAL A 108 8.64 -5.71 7.84
CA VAL A 108 8.70 -4.24 7.83
C VAL A 108 7.78 -3.61 8.89
N GLY A 109 7.22 -4.41 9.80
CA GLY A 109 6.36 -3.93 10.89
C GLY A 109 4.89 -3.67 10.50
N TRP A 110 4.49 -4.12 9.31
CA TRP A 110 3.09 -4.14 8.85
C TRP A 110 2.49 -5.52 9.16
N ASP A 111 2.46 -5.84 10.45
CA ASP A 111 2.07 -7.15 10.99
C ASP A 111 0.56 -7.23 11.29
N SER A 112 0.14 -8.33 11.92
CA SER A 112 -1.27 -8.61 12.25
C SER A 112 -1.84 -7.77 13.39
N LYS A 113 -1.06 -6.89 14.00
CA LYS A 113 -1.54 -5.96 15.02
C LYS A 113 -2.18 -4.72 14.39
N ARG A 114 -1.76 -4.34 13.17
CA ARG A 114 -2.30 -3.21 12.40
C ARG A 114 -3.74 -3.47 11.95
N GLY A 115 -4.64 -2.54 12.23
CA GLY A 115 -6.09 -2.74 12.02
C GLY A 115 -6.78 -3.50 13.16
N ARG A 116 -6.03 -3.83 14.23
CA ARG A 116 -6.57 -4.43 15.45
C ARG A 116 -6.23 -3.57 16.66
N CYS A 117 -5.13 -3.86 17.31
CA CYS A 117 -4.68 -3.16 18.51
C CYS A 117 -3.74 -2.00 18.19
N LEU A 118 -3.24 -1.93 16.95
CA LEU A 118 -2.55 -0.78 16.39
C LEU A 118 -3.36 -0.23 15.21
N PRO A 119 -3.26 1.08 14.92
CA PRO A 119 -3.86 1.67 13.73
C PRO A 119 -3.40 0.96 12.45
N PRO A 120 -4.22 0.98 11.38
CA PRO A 120 -3.83 0.48 10.07
C PRO A 120 -2.60 1.23 9.54
N VAL A 121 -1.89 0.60 8.61
CA VAL A 121 -0.77 1.26 7.94
C VAL A 121 -1.32 2.16 6.84
N TRP A 122 -1.05 3.45 6.94
CA TRP A 122 -1.41 4.40 5.90
C TRP A 122 -0.28 4.50 4.88
N LEU A 123 -0.62 4.37 3.61
CA LEU A 123 0.33 4.31 2.51
C LEU A 123 -0.06 5.27 1.38
N CYS A 124 0.98 5.84 0.77
CA CYS A 124 0.88 6.44 -0.55
C CYS A 124 1.75 5.66 -1.54
N ILE A 125 1.15 5.22 -2.64
CA ILE A 125 1.87 4.61 -3.77
C ILE A 125 2.09 5.69 -4.83
N HIS A 126 3.33 6.10 -5.05
CA HIS A 126 3.65 7.25 -5.89
C HIS A 126 4.88 6.98 -6.76
N LYS A 127 5.06 7.80 -7.80
CA LYS A 127 6.30 7.81 -8.57
C LYS A 127 7.42 8.46 -7.77
N ILE A 128 8.63 7.93 -7.92
CA ILE A 128 9.86 8.50 -7.38
C ILE A 128 10.21 9.69 -8.26
N ASN A 129 10.27 10.88 -7.67
CA ASN A 129 10.83 12.04 -8.35
C ASN A 129 12.36 11.84 -8.44
N LYS A 130 12.84 11.35 -9.59
CA LYS A 130 14.27 11.42 -9.90
C LYS A 130 14.60 12.91 -10.12
N ALA A 131 15.10 13.58 -9.09
CA ALA A 131 15.81 14.83 -9.32
C ALA A 131 16.99 14.48 -10.24
N TYR A 132 17.00 15.00 -11.46
CA TYR A 132 18.14 14.88 -12.35
C TYR A 132 19.34 15.55 -11.65
N HIS A 133 20.30 14.74 -11.21
CA HIS A 133 21.63 15.19 -10.83
C HIS A 133 22.48 15.39 -12.08
#